data_AF-A0A931UP91-F1
#
_entry.id   AF-A0A931UP91-F1
#
_cell.length_a   1.000
_cell.length_b   1.000
_cell.length_c   1.000
_cell.angle_alpha   90.00
_cell.angle_beta   90.00
_cell.angle_gamma   90.00
#
_symmetry.space_group_name_H-M   'P 1'
#
loop_
_entity.id
_entity.type
_entity.pdbx_description
1 polymer ?
#
loop_
_entity_poly.entity_id
_entity_poly.type
_entity_poly.pdbx_seq_one_letter_code
_entity_poly.pdbx_strand_id
1 'polypeptide(L)'
;IHGGDAFLMNDPYIGGSNHPPDFIVATPVFHGGELLAFCLSIAHKPDIGGLVPGSCSADAREIYHEGIQLPPVKYCRRGEVERDLENILVNNSRIPHWLLGDLRAQLGSTRIGAGKLLDLIEAYGVETFRAA
;
A
#
# COMPACT_ATOMS: atom_id res chain seq x y z
N ILE A 1 2.14 -6.87 14.16
CA ILE A 1 2.47 -5.60 13.46
C ILE A 1 3.57 -4.93 14.28
N HIS A 2 4.63 -4.40 13.65
CA HIS A 2 5.72 -3.72 14.35
C HIS A 2 6.07 -2.38 13.69
N GLY A 3 6.77 -1.51 14.43
CA GLY A 3 7.38 -0.30 13.86
C GLY A 3 8.32 -0.65 12.71
N GLY A 4 8.24 0.13 11.62
CA GLY A 4 8.98 -0.12 10.39
C GLY A 4 8.36 -1.16 9.45
N ASP A 5 7.29 -1.86 9.84
CA ASP A 5 6.49 -2.64 8.88
C ASP A 5 5.75 -1.70 7.92
N ALA A 6 5.39 -2.18 6.73
CA ALA A 6 4.37 -1.57 5.88
C ALA A 6 3.60 -2.66 5.14
N PHE A 7 2.34 -2.38 4.82
CA PHE A 7 1.43 -3.32 4.18
C PHE A 7 1.09 -2.87 2.77
N LEU A 8 0.80 -3.83 1.90
CA LEU A 8 0.31 -3.63 0.54
C LEU A 8 -0.93 -4.48 0.31
N MET A 9 -1.91 -3.91 -0.39
CA MET A 9 -3.16 -4.57 -0.77
C MET A 9 -3.79 -3.87 -1.96
N ASN A 10 -4.57 -4.60 -2.74
CA ASN A 10 -5.39 -4.06 -3.82
C ASN A 10 -6.68 -4.88 -4.06
N ASP A 11 -6.88 -5.98 -3.33
CA ASP A 11 -8.11 -6.76 -3.41
C ASP A 11 -9.31 -5.88 -2.99
N PRO A 12 -10.32 -5.67 -3.86
CA PRO A 12 -11.43 -4.79 -3.55
C PRO A 12 -12.40 -5.38 -2.51
N TYR A 13 -12.41 -6.69 -2.30
CA TYR A 13 -13.33 -7.35 -1.37
C TYR A 13 -12.82 -7.33 0.07
N ILE A 14 -11.50 -7.43 0.26
CA ILE A 14 -10.89 -7.51 1.61
C ILE A 14 -9.83 -6.44 1.89
N GLY A 15 -9.24 -5.84 0.86
CA GLY A 15 -8.19 -4.84 0.95
C GLY A 15 -8.70 -3.40 1.00
N GLY A 16 -10.00 -3.18 0.76
CA GLY A 16 -10.61 -1.84 0.75
C GLY A 16 -10.26 -0.99 -0.47
N SER A 17 -9.77 -1.63 -1.55
CA SER A 17 -9.52 -0.95 -2.82
C SER A 17 -10.81 -0.72 -3.60
N ASN A 18 -10.88 0.35 -4.38
CA ASN A 18 -12.04 0.62 -5.24
C ASN A 18 -12.12 -0.39 -6.40
N HIS A 19 -10.96 -0.82 -6.89
CA HIS A 19 -10.78 -1.82 -7.94
C HIS A 19 -9.30 -2.27 -8.00
N PRO A 20 -8.98 -3.44 -8.56
CA PRO A 20 -7.63 -4.02 -8.48
C PRO A 20 -6.47 -3.09 -8.90
N PRO A 21 -6.59 -2.19 -9.89
CA PRO A 21 -5.52 -1.25 -10.21
C PRO A 21 -5.14 -0.29 -9.08
N ASP A 22 -6.03 -0.02 -8.13
CA ASP A 22 -5.76 0.88 -7.02
C ASP A 22 -5.04 0.13 -5.88
N PHE A 23 -3.74 0.39 -5.73
CA PHE A 23 -2.92 -0.23 -4.69
C PHE A 23 -2.83 0.69 -3.47
N ILE A 24 -3.02 0.09 -2.30
CA ILE A 24 -2.96 0.76 -1.02
C ILE A 24 -1.67 0.35 -0.30
N VAL A 25 -0.85 1.32 0.04
CA VAL A 25 0.27 1.14 0.98
C VAL A 25 -0.13 1.72 2.34
N ALA A 26 0.06 0.96 3.41
CA ALA A 26 -0.25 1.40 4.77
C ALA A 26 0.95 1.22 5.72
N THR A 27 1.38 2.30 6.35
CA THR A 27 2.47 2.31 7.34
C THR A 27 1.88 2.58 8.74
N PRO A 28 2.07 1.68 9.72
CA PRO A 28 1.58 1.88 11.08
C PRO A 28 2.39 2.96 11.82
N VAL A 29 1.71 3.71 12.69
CA VAL A 29 2.30 4.74 13.56
C VAL A 29 2.22 4.26 15.00
N PHE A 30 3.39 4.11 15.63
CA PHE A 30 3.52 3.68 17.01
C PHE A 30 4.06 4.80 17.90
N HIS A 31 3.55 4.90 19.13
CA HIS A 31 4.11 5.76 20.17
C HIS A 31 4.00 5.03 21.53
N GLY A 32 5.08 5.02 22.32
CA GLY A 32 5.09 4.30 23.60
C GLY A 32 4.84 2.78 23.51
N GLY A 33 5.10 2.16 22.35
CA GLY A 33 4.81 0.74 22.11
C GLY A 33 3.36 0.43 21.70
N GLU A 34 2.49 1.44 21.66
CA GLU A 34 1.09 1.32 21.24
C GLU A 34 0.92 1.72 19.77
N LEU A 35 0.09 0.98 19.03
CA LEU A 35 -0.33 1.35 17.67
C LEU A 35 -1.44 2.42 17.75
N LEU A 36 -1.15 3.62 17.27
CA LEU A 36 -2.10 4.75 17.35
C LEU A 36 -2.86 5.01 16.05
N ALA A 37 -2.22 4.79 14.90
CA ALA A 37 -2.81 5.09 13.60
C ALA A 37 -2.12 4.34 12.46
N PHE A 38 -2.65 4.53 11.25
CA PHE A 38 -1.98 4.19 9.99
C PHE A 38 -1.89 5.43 9.11
N CYS A 39 -0.78 5.57 8.40
CA CYS A 39 -0.65 6.49 7.28
C CYS A 39 -0.80 5.69 5.99
N LEU A 40 -1.77 6.07 5.14
CA LEU A 40 -2.11 5.35 3.93
C LEU A 40 -1.89 6.19 2.68
N SER A 41 -1.54 5.53 1.59
CA SER A 41 -1.53 6.09 0.24
C SER A 41 -2.22 5.10 -0.70
N ILE A 42 -3.15 5.61 -1.50
CA ILE A 42 -3.81 4.87 -2.58
C ILE A 42 -3.32 5.47 -3.90
N ALA A 43 -2.86 4.63 -4.82
CA ALA A 43 -2.42 5.07 -6.14
C ALA A 43 -2.82 4.05 -7.21
N HIS A 44 -3.31 4.58 -8.32
CA HIS A 44 -3.76 3.82 -9.47
C HIS A 44 -2.57 3.33 -10.29
N LYS A 45 -2.52 2.03 -10.58
CA LYS A 45 -1.46 1.41 -11.37
C LYS A 45 -1.88 1.27 -12.83
N PRO A 46 -1.06 1.75 -13.77
CA PRO A 46 -1.40 1.74 -15.19
C PRO A 46 -1.45 0.33 -15.82
N ASP A 47 -0.82 -0.68 -15.20
CA ASP A 47 -0.89 -2.07 -15.64
C ASP A 47 -0.50 -3.03 -14.50
N ILE A 48 -1.36 -4.02 -14.26
CA ILE A 48 -1.19 -5.05 -13.22
C ILE A 48 -1.49 -6.47 -13.77
N GLY A 49 -1.38 -6.65 -15.08
CA GLY A 49 -1.55 -7.96 -15.72
C GLY A 49 -2.99 -8.36 -16.07
N GLY A 50 -3.90 -7.39 -16.22
CA GLY A 50 -5.26 -7.64 -16.68
C GLY A 50 -5.36 -8.10 -18.14
N LEU A 51 -6.60 -8.38 -18.59
CA LEU A 51 -6.93 -8.96 -19.90
C LEU A 51 -6.29 -8.24 -21.09
N VAL A 52 -6.18 -6.92 -21.02
CA VAL A 52 -5.61 -6.06 -22.07
C VAL A 52 -4.52 -5.15 -21.49
N PRO A 53 -3.60 -4.60 -22.32
CA PRO A 53 -2.70 -3.55 -21.87
C PRO A 53 -3.48 -2.33 -21.36
N GLY A 54 -3.14 -1.86 -20.17
CA GLY A 54 -3.84 -0.79 -19.46
C GLY A 54 -4.39 -1.25 -18.11
N SER A 55 -5.09 -0.35 -17.43
CA SER A 55 -5.55 -0.59 -16.06
C SER A 55 -6.90 -1.28 -15.98
N CYS A 56 -7.83 -1.00 -16.90
CA CYS A 56 -9.18 -1.57 -16.88
C CYS A 56 -9.60 -2.06 -18.27
N SER A 57 -10.08 -3.31 -18.36
CA SER A 57 -10.69 -3.86 -19.57
C SER A 57 -12.20 -3.70 -19.53
N ALA A 58 -12.80 -3.13 -20.59
CA ALA A 58 -14.26 -3.09 -20.73
C ALA A 58 -14.88 -4.48 -20.95
N ASP A 59 -14.06 -5.46 -21.35
CA ASP A 59 -14.48 -6.86 -21.58
C ASP A 59 -14.25 -7.75 -20.34
N ALA A 60 -13.81 -7.18 -19.21
CA ALA A 60 -13.70 -7.93 -17.96
C ALA A 60 -15.08 -8.45 -17.52
N ARG A 61 -15.17 -9.74 -17.17
CA ARG A 61 -16.41 -10.41 -16.73
C ARG A 61 -16.33 -10.98 -15.33
N GLU A 62 -15.11 -11.14 -14.83
CA GLU A 62 -14.80 -11.58 -13.49
C GLU A 62 -13.52 -10.88 -13.03
N ILE A 63 -13.32 -10.84 -11.71
CA ILE A 63 -12.24 -10.10 -11.09
C ILE A 63 -10.84 -10.59 -11.52
N TYR A 64 -10.71 -11.85 -11.90
CA TYR A 64 -9.46 -12.42 -12.39
C TYR A 64 -9.04 -11.85 -13.75
N HIS A 65 -9.95 -11.23 -14.51
CA HIS A 65 -9.61 -10.52 -15.74
C HIS A 65 -8.99 -9.13 -15.48
N GLU A 66 -9.06 -8.64 -14.25
CA GLU A 66 -8.58 -7.30 -13.86
C GLU A 66 -7.13 -7.31 -13.33
N GLY A 67 -6.47 -8.47 -13.35
CA GLY A 67 -5.06 -8.62 -13.01
C GLY A 67 -4.82 -9.16 -11.61
N ILE A 68 -3.61 -8.94 -11.10
CA ILE A 68 -3.19 -9.52 -9.82
C ILE A 68 -4.02 -8.95 -8.66
N GLN A 69 -4.44 -9.82 -7.75
CA GLN A 69 -5.14 -9.47 -6.52
C GLN A 69 -4.27 -9.87 -5.32
N LEU A 70 -4.05 -8.91 -4.43
CA LEU A 70 -3.28 -9.04 -3.23
C LEU A 70 -4.19 -8.83 -2.02
N PRO A 71 -4.34 -9.85 -1.16
CA PRO A 71 -4.82 -9.60 0.19
C PRO A 71 -3.84 -8.65 0.92
N PRO A 72 -4.20 -8.13 2.10
CA PRO A 72 -3.26 -7.43 2.96
C PRO A 72 -2.03 -8.29 3.27
N VAL A 73 -0.90 -7.94 2.66
CA VAL A 73 0.40 -8.59 2.85
C VAL A 73 1.42 -7.58 3.36
N LYS A 74 2.49 -8.08 3.99
CA LYS A 74 3.62 -7.22 4.32
C LYS A 74 4.40 -6.89 3.05
N TYR A 75 4.60 -5.61 2.80
CA TYR A 75 5.46 -5.09 1.74
C TYR A 75 6.81 -4.65 2.27
N CYS A 76 6.84 -4.25 3.54
CA CYS A 76 8.06 -3.97 4.26
C CYS A 76 8.00 -4.64 5.64
N ARG A 77 9.09 -5.30 6.04
CA ARG A 77 9.28 -5.85 7.38
C ARG A 77 10.40 -5.09 8.07
N ARG A 78 10.06 -4.41 9.18
CA ARG A 78 11.06 -3.69 10.02
C ARG A 78 12.05 -2.82 9.22
N GLY A 79 11.57 -2.11 8.20
CA GLY A 79 12.36 -1.22 7.35
C GLY A 79 12.82 -1.82 6.02
N GLU A 80 12.83 -3.15 5.89
CA GLU A 80 13.32 -3.87 4.71
C GLU A 80 12.16 -4.26 3.78
N VAL A 81 12.31 -3.96 2.49
CA VAL A 81 11.29 -4.26 1.48
C VAL A 81 11.33 -5.75 1.12
N GLU A 82 10.16 -6.37 1.04
CA GLU A 82 9.97 -7.77 0.66
C GLU A 82 10.20 -7.94 -0.85
N ARG A 83 11.43 -8.28 -1.24
CA ARG A 83 11.84 -8.39 -2.65
C ARG A 83 11.06 -9.44 -3.44
N ASP A 84 10.68 -10.55 -2.80
CA ASP A 84 9.91 -11.60 -3.47
C ASP A 84 8.52 -11.11 -3.88
N LEU A 85 7.90 -10.24 -3.08
CA LEU A 85 6.63 -9.61 -3.44
C LEU A 85 6.82 -8.65 -4.61
N GLU A 86 7.87 -7.80 -4.59
CA GLU A 86 8.20 -6.94 -5.73
C GLU A 86 8.39 -7.77 -7.01
N ASN A 87 9.13 -8.88 -6.93
CA ASN A 87 9.40 -9.79 -8.06
C ASN A 87 8.12 -10.39 -8.66
N ILE A 88 7.19 -10.84 -7.81
CA ILE A 88 5.87 -11.32 -8.26
C ILE A 88 5.12 -10.22 -8.99
N LEU A 89 5.12 -9.00 -8.47
CA LEU A 89 4.38 -7.88 -9.05
C LEU A 89 4.94 -7.45 -10.39
N VAL A 90 6.27 -7.28 -10.50
CA VAL A 90 6.90 -6.88 -11.77
C VAL A 90 6.75 -7.95 -12.84
N ASN A 91 6.73 -9.24 -12.48
CA ASN A 91 6.51 -10.33 -13.42
C ASN A 91 5.08 -10.35 -13.99
N ASN A 92 4.13 -9.73 -13.30
CA ASN A 92 2.74 -9.62 -13.72
C ASN A 92 2.39 -8.25 -14.32
N SER A 93 3.39 -7.43 -14.69
CA SER A 93 3.16 -6.12 -15.30
C SER A 93 3.89 -5.98 -16.63
N ARG A 94 3.22 -5.35 -17.59
CA ARG A 94 3.80 -4.97 -18.89
C ARG A 94 4.75 -3.77 -18.77
N ILE A 95 4.67 -3.04 -17.66
CA ILE A 95 5.46 -1.83 -17.38
C ILE A 95 6.07 -1.87 -15.95
N PRO A 96 6.95 -2.85 -15.70
CA PRO A 96 7.41 -3.17 -14.35
C PRO A 96 8.17 -2.04 -13.65
N HIS A 97 8.92 -1.23 -14.41
CA HIS A 97 9.70 -0.12 -13.86
C HIS A 97 8.81 1.01 -13.31
N TRP A 98 7.69 1.32 -13.98
CA TRP A 98 6.71 2.29 -13.51
C TRP A 98 5.96 1.78 -12.28
N LEU A 99 5.51 0.52 -12.31
CA LEU A 99 4.84 -0.12 -11.17
C LEU A 99 5.71 -0.07 -9.91
N LEU A 100 6.97 -0.47 -10.03
CA LEU A 100 7.91 -0.52 -8.91
C LEU A 100 8.28 0.87 -8.40
N GLY A 101 8.51 1.83 -9.31
CA GLY A 101 8.79 3.21 -8.95
C GLY A 101 7.65 3.81 -8.13
N ASP A 102 6.41 3.62 -8.58
CA ASP A 102 5.22 4.13 -7.91
C ASP A 102 4.98 3.45 -6.55
N LEU A 103 5.13 2.12 -6.44
CA LEU A 103 5.00 1.41 -5.16
C LEU A 103 6.02 1.90 -4.11
N ARG A 104 7.26 2.18 -4.52
CA ARG A 104 8.28 2.72 -3.64
C ARG A 104 8.02 4.18 -3.28
N ALA A 105 7.47 4.97 -4.21
CA ALA A 105 7.03 6.33 -3.94
C ALA A 105 5.91 6.35 -2.87
N GLN A 106 4.92 5.46 -2.97
CA GLN A 106 3.87 5.30 -1.96
C GLN A 106 4.43 4.86 -0.59
N LEU A 107 5.40 3.95 -0.56
CA LEU A 107 6.08 3.57 0.69
C LEU A 107 6.84 4.75 1.29
N GLY A 108 7.54 5.53 0.48
CA GLY A 108 8.22 6.75 0.92
C GLY A 108 7.25 7.79 1.48
N SER A 109 6.14 8.05 0.79
CA SER A 109 5.14 9.04 1.21
C SER A 109 4.47 8.65 2.52
N THR A 110 4.07 7.40 2.69
CA THR A 110 3.45 6.91 3.93
C THR A 110 4.41 6.89 5.11
N ARG A 111 5.71 6.62 4.89
CA ARG A 111 6.74 6.75 5.93
C ARG A 111 6.94 8.20 6.37
N ILE A 112 6.96 9.14 5.43
CA ILE A 112 7.05 10.57 5.74
C ILE A 112 5.81 11.02 6.53
N GLY A 113 4.61 10.62 6.09
CA GLY A 113 3.38 10.94 6.79
C GLY A 113 3.31 10.33 8.20
N ALA A 114 3.77 9.09 8.37
CA ALA A 114 3.89 8.43 9.66
C ALA A 114 4.82 9.19 10.62
N GLY A 115 5.99 9.64 10.15
CA GLY A 115 6.92 10.45 10.93
C GLY A 115 6.32 11.79 11.34
N LYS A 116 5.69 12.50 10.39
CA LYS A 116 5.00 13.78 10.69
C LYS A 116 3.85 13.64 11.67
N LEU A 117 3.12 12.53 11.63
CA LEU A 117 2.06 12.26 12.59
C LEU A 117 2.63 12.00 13.98
N LEU A 118 3.75 11.29 14.07
CA LEU A 118 4.46 11.09 15.33
C LEU A 118 4.94 12.43 15.92
N ASP A 119 5.53 13.31 15.10
CA ASP A 119 5.94 14.66 15.53
C ASP A 119 4.76 15.44 16.15
N LEU A 120 3.57 15.34 15.56
CA LEU A 120 2.34 15.96 16.08
C LEU A 120 1.89 15.32 17.41
N ILE A 121 1.91 13.99 17.50
CA ILE A 121 1.55 13.27 18.72
C ILE A 121 2.51 13.61 19.87
N GLU A 122 3.80 13.74 19.58
CA GLU A 122 4.81 14.16 20.57
C GLU A 122 4.60 15.61 21.03
N ALA A 123 4.22 16.51 20.11
CA ALA A 123 4.00 17.92 20.43
C ALA A 123 2.71 18.18 21.23
N TYR A 124 1.61 17.49 20.89
CA TYR A 124 0.29 17.75 21.46
C TYR A 124 -0.19 16.70 22.47
N GLY A 125 0.46 15.54 22.54
CA GLY A 125 0.10 14.44 23.42
C GLY A 125 -0.94 13.48 22.83
N VAL A 126 -0.84 12.22 23.25
CA VAL A 126 -1.69 11.11 22.77
C VAL A 126 -3.18 11.35 23.05
N GLU A 127 -3.52 11.90 24.21
CA GLU A 127 -4.92 12.14 24.58
C GLU A 127 -5.57 13.20 23.67
N THR A 128 -4.84 14.25 23.30
CA THR A 128 -5.32 15.25 22.34
C THR A 128 -5.48 14.65 20.95
N PHE A 129 -4.54 13.80 20.51
CA PHE A 129 -4.66 13.10 19.23
C PHE A 129 -5.88 12.18 19.16
N ARG A 130 -6.16 11.41 20.23
CA ARG A 130 -7.31 10.48 20.28
C ARG A 130 -8.66 11.18 20.33
N ALA A 131 -8.72 12.42 20.81
CA ALA A 131 -9.95 13.17 20.95
C ALA A 131 -10.39 13.87 19.64
N ALA A 132 -9.53 13.91 18.62
CA ALA A 132 -9.78 14.51 17.31
C ALA A 132 -10.43 13.52 16.33
#